data_AF-A0A0Q9PBL3-F1
#
_entry.id   AF-A0A0Q9PBL3-F1
#
_cell.length_a   1.000
_cell.length_b   1.000
_cell.length_c   1.000
_cell.angle_alpha   90.00
_cell.angle_beta   90.00
_cell.angle_gamma   90.00
#
_symmetry.space_group_name_H-M   'P 1'
#
loop_
_entity.id
_entity.type
_entity.pdbx_description
1 polymer ?
#
loop_
_entity_poly.entity_id
_entity_poly.type
_entity_poly.pdbx_seq_one_letter_code
_entity_poly.pdbx_strand_id
1 'polypeptide(L)' 'MAQPVPGTNPGCDPNYSGCVPIASDVDCAGGSGNGPAYVRGPIQVIGSDIYGLDADHDGLACER' A
#
# COMPACT_ATOMS: atom_id res chain seq x y z
N MET A 1 -5.28 -22.70 -8.56
CA MET A 1 -4.64 -22.58 -7.23
C MET A 1 -3.86 -21.28 -7.22
N ALA A 2 -4.35 -20.22 -6.55
CA ALA A 2 -3.57 -19.01 -6.34
C ALA A 2 -2.55 -19.31 -5.23
N GLN A 3 -1.28 -19.12 -5.54
CA GLN A 3 -0.17 -19.43 -4.64
C GLN A 3 -0.24 -18.49 -3.42
N PRO A 4 -0.12 -18.99 -2.18
CA PRO A 4 0.10 -18.13 -1.03
C PRO A 4 1.51 -17.55 -1.16
N VAL A 5 1.61 -16.26 -1.47
CA VAL A 5 2.91 -15.59 -1.57
C VAL A 5 3.52 -15.49 -0.17
N PRO A 6 4.70 -16.10 0.09
CA PRO A 6 5.32 -16.07 1.42
C PRO A 6 5.81 -14.64 1.70
N GLY A 7 5.17 -13.96 2.64
CA GLY A 7 5.48 -12.56 3.00
C GLY A 7 4.26 -11.73 3.39
N THR A 8 3.05 -12.23 3.17
CA THR A 8 1.82 -11.56 3.60
C THR A 8 1.64 -11.68 5.10
N ASN A 9 2.05 -10.64 5.83
CA ASN A 9 1.35 -10.37 7.06
C ASN A 9 -0.15 -10.27 6.67
N PRO A 10 -1.09 -11.00 7.31
CA PRO A 10 -2.49 -11.01 6.86
C PRO A 10 -3.19 -9.64 6.90
N GLY A 11 -2.50 -8.61 7.41
CA GLY A 11 -2.88 -7.21 7.31
C GLY A 11 -1.85 -6.30 6.63
N CYS A 12 -0.90 -6.83 5.86
CA CYS A 12 0.01 -6.03 5.02
C CYS A 12 0.07 -6.62 3.60
N ASP A 13 -0.10 -5.77 2.59
CA ASP A 13 0.01 -6.21 1.20
C ASP A 13 1.48 -6.46 0.79
N PRO A 14 1.78 -7.60 0.13
CA PRO A 14 3.15 -7.99 -0.21
C PRO A 14 3.68 -7.30 -1.47
N ASN A 15 2.83 -6.60 -2.23
CA ASN A 15 3.23 -5.82 -3.40
C ASN A 15 3.88 -4.50 -3.01
N TYR A 16 3.98 -4.22 -1.71
CA TYR A 16 4.54 -3.00 -1.17
C TYR A 16 5.63 -3.34 -0.15
N SER A 17 6.70 -2.54 -0.12
CA SER A 17 7.86 -2.72 0.77
C SER A 17 7.55 -2.36 2.23
N GLY A 18 6.51 -1.57 2.44
CA GLY A 18 5.98 -1.27 3.76
C GLY A 18 4.74 -2.09 4.11
N CYS A 19 4.27 -1.96 5.35
CA CYS A 19 3.01 -2.57 5.74
C CYS A 19 1.83 -1.71 5.25
N VAL A 20 1.28 -2.06 4.09
CA VAL A 20 0.05 -1.45 3.56
C VAL A 20 -1.14 -2.23 4.10
N PRO A 21 -1.96 -1.67 5.01
CA PRO A 21 -3.12 -2.35 5.55
C PRO A 21 -4.09 -2.76 4.45
N ILE A 22 -4.55 -4.01 4.46
CA ILE A 22 -5.54 -4.51 3.50
C ILE A 22 -6.92 -3.96 3.91
N ALA A 23 -7.31 -2.85 3.30
CA ALA A 23 -8.61 -2.20 3.49
C ALA A 23 -9.23 -1.81 2.14
N SER A 24 -10.52 -1.45 2.13
CA SER A 24 -11.20 -1.00 0.90
C SER A 24 -10.63 0.31 0.35
N ASP A 25 -10.09 1.15 1.23
CA ASP A 25 -9.53 2.45 0.91
C ASP A 25 -8.37 2.68 1.88
N VAL A 26 -7.19 2.88 1.32
CA VAL A 26 -5.95 3.01 2.05
C VAL A 26 -5.37 4.36 1.65
N ASP A 27 -5.18 5.23 2.63
CA ASP A 27 -4.71 6.59 2.39
C ASP A 27 -3.35 6.84 3.00
N CYS A 28 -2.62 7.81 2.46
CA CYS A 28 -1.39 8.28 3.07
C CYS A 28 -1.68 9.09 4.35
N ALA A 29 -1.09 8.67 5.46
CA ALA A 29 -1.20 9.35 6.74
C ALA A 29 -0.52 10.72 6.68
N GLY A 30 -1.34 11.78 6.66
CA GLY A 30 -0.87 13.16 6.50
C GLY A 30 -1.40 13.84 5.25
N GLY A 31 -1.98 13.07 4.31
CA GLY A 31 -2.69 13.59 3.15
C GLY A 31 -4.16 13.93 3.42
N SER A 32 -4.90 14.32 2.38
CA SER A 32 -6.35 14.62 2.42
C SER A 32 -7.25 13.37 2.43
N GLY A 33 -6.68 12.20 2.70
CA GLY A 33 -7.41 10.94 2.76
C GLY A 33 -8.50 10.94 3.83
N ASN A 34 -9.65 10.34 3.51
CA ASN A 34 -10.77 10.15 4.45
C ASN A 34 -11.00 8.67 4.77
N GLY A 35 -10.10 7.80 4.31
CA GLY A 35 -10.19 6.37 4.44
C GLY A 35 -10.09 5.90 5.89
N PRO A 36 -10.60 4.69 6.19
CA PRO A 36 -10.51 4.09 7.52
C PRO A 36 -9.10 3.59 7.85
N ALA A 37 -8.25 3.41 6.84
CA ALA A 37 -6.89 2.92 6.98
C ALA A 37 -5.89 3.94 6.45
N TYR A 38 -4.82 4.17 7.21
CA TYR A 38 -3.76 5.10 6.84
C TYR A 38 -2.40 4.41 6.90
N VAL A 39 -1.57 4.66 5.89
CA VAL A 39 -0.17 4.19 5.83
C VAL A 39 0.76 5.36 6.16
N ARG A 40 1.81 5.12 6.94
CA ARG A 40 2.80 6.16 7.25
C ARG A 40 4.12 5.89 6.54
N GLY A 41 4.57 6.88 5.78
CA GLY A 41 5.90 6.92 5.16
C GLY A 41 5.90 6.58 3.67
N PRO A 42 7.05 6.77 3.00
CA PRO A 42 7.21 6.38 1.61
C PRO A 42 7.15 4.84 1.53
N ILE A 43 6.10 4.36 0.87
CA ILE A 43 5.91 2.94 0.60
C ILE A 43 6.43 2.69 -0.81
N GLN A 44 7.43 1.83 -0.94
CA GLN A 44 7.86 1.42 -2.28
C GLN A 44 6.92 0.35 -2.84
N VAL A 45 6.44 0.53 -4.06
CA VAL A 45 5.68 -0.48 -4.80
C VAL A 45 6.67 -1.49 -5.37
N ILE A 46 6.65 -2.71 -4.84
CA ILE A 46 7.49 -3.83 -5.28
C ILE A 46 6.86 -4.54 -6.49
N GLY A 47 5.53 -4.69 -6.46
CA GLY A 47 4.78 -5.49 -7.42
C GLY A 47 3.88 -4.64 -8.30
N SER A 48 2.59 -4.64 -7.97
CA SER A 48 1.59 -3.84 -8.65
C SER A 48 0.89 -2.93 -7.65
N ASP A 49 0.67 -1.67 -8.03
CA ASP A 49 -0.11 -0.74 -7.24
C ASP A 49 -1.60 -1.06 -7.40
N ILE A 50 -2.10 -1.95 -6.54
CA ILE A 50 -3.50 -2.42 -6.58
C ILE A 50 -4.44 -1.41 -5.91
N TYR A 51 -3.93 -0.63 -4.97
CA TYR A 51 -4.71 0.34 -4.20
C TYR A 51 -4.68 1.75 -4.79
N GLY A 52 -3.89 2.00 -5.84
CA GLY A 52 -3.80 3.34 -6.42
C GLY A 52 -3.10 4.35 -5.50
N LEU A 53 -2.21 3.88 -4.62
CA LEU A 53 -1.49 4.73 -3.66
C LEU A 53 -0.38 5.54 -4.35
N ASP A 54 0.08 5.05 -5.50
CA ASP A 54 1.09 5.68 -6.33
C ASP A 54 0.40 6.33 -7.53
N ALA A 55 0.13 7.64 -7.41
CA ALA A 55 -0.61 8.37 -8.43
C ALA A 55 0.21 8.59 -9.71
N ASP A 56 1.52 8.76 -9.58
CA ASP A 56 2.43 9.07 -10.68
C ASP A 56 3.17 7.84 -11.26
N HIS A 57 2.97 6.68 -10.64
CA HIS A 57 3.51 5.37 -11.01
C HIS A 57 5.04 5.34 -11.05
N ASP A 58 5.71 6.05 -10.15
CA ASP A 58 7.16 6.10 -10.05
C ASP A 58 7.75 4.95 -9.19
N GLY A 59 6.88 4.20 -8.52
CA GLY A 59 7.21 3.12 -7.61
C GLY A 59 7.27 3.55 -6.14
N LEU A 60 6.90 4.79 -5.80
CA LEU A 60 6.83 5.32 -4.44
C LEU A 60 5.41 5.83 -4.12
N ALA A 61 4.67 5.04 -3.37
CA ALA A 61 3.44 5.47 -2.73
C ALA A 61 3.73 6.35 -1.50
N CYS A 62 2.83 7.31 -1.22
CA CYS A 62 2.85 8.13 -0.01
C CYS A 62 4.15 8.91 0.24
N GLU A 63 4.67 9.52 -0.81
CA GLU A 63 5.91 10.28 -0.78
C GLU A 63 5.81 11.72 -0.22
N ARG A 64 4.60 12.20 0.14
CA ARG A 64 4.39 13.52 0.77
C ARG A 64 3.34 13.55 1.87
#